data_AF-A1C4C4-F1
#
_entry.id   AF-A1C4C4-F1
#
_cell.length_a   1.000
_cell.length_b   1.000
_cell.length_c   1.000
_cell.angle_alpha   90.00
_cell.angle_beta   90.00
_cell.angle_gamma   90.00
#
_symmetry.space_group_name_H-M   'P 1'
#
loop_
_entity.id
_entity.type
_entity.pdbx_description
1 polymer ?
#
loop_
_entity_poly.entity_id
_entity_poly.type
_entity_poly.pdbx_seq_one_letter_code
_entity_poly.pdbx_strand_id
1 'polypeptide(L)'
;MDGDEKIRHEAATMQFVKEKTNIPVPSVIAWGLGHENPLGLGPFIIMEYIEGEPLDTILRQGTGPEEARTLRLDISDEELEIIYRQIANILLELSAHTFPRIDFGSGIYSRPLTLKMNEIKSHGGVSVGGVYPLQLISKRLASRHCLPLGHISKTFSSATSYFQDVAEQDMQHLRAQPNSVDDMEDARRKYLHNKIFKAIVPHFVDSKYDHGPFRLICDDFRLGNLLVNNAQDLKIVAVLDWEWAYAAPFQMLYSSPRWLLLKKPFDWDDFINVLEEEEQKRAEGLSMPSMATLMDESMKDGKFWFHELIYSCFESPDSRAWTAIRQLLPSIDELATVPGPEVELFLNSKMEQLNQYNVEWAAMKEEINKKEADFLALKKRVEEDAA
;
A
#
# COMPACT_ATOMS: atom_id res chain seq x y z
N MET A 1 8.41 -2.39 -8.75
CA MET A 1 9.27 -1.24 -8.35
C MET A 1 10.71 -1.46 -8.83
N ASP A 2 11.75 -0.82 -8.29
CA ASP A 2 13.14 -1.31 -8.36
C ASP A 2 13.31 -2.36 -7.24
N GLY A 3 13.73 -3.57 -7.59
CA GLY A 3 13.88 -4.66 -6.64
C GLY A 3 15.02 -4.40 -5.64
N ASP A 4 16.08 -3.73 -6.07
CA ASP A 4 17.26 -3.43 -5.25
C ASP A 4 16.91 -2.42 -4.15
N GLU A 5 16.11 -1.40 -4.49
CA GLU A 5 15.58 -0.42 -3.54
C GLU A 5 14.68 -1.11 -2.51
N LYS A 6 13.81 -2.03 -2.95
CA LYS A 6 12.86 -2.76 -2.10
C LYS A 6 13.58 -3.64 -1.06
N ILE A 7 14.51 -4.48 -1.50
CA ILE A 7 15.22 -5.42 -0.61
C ILE A 7 16.10 -4.69 0.40
N ARG A 8 16.76 -3.60 0.00
CA ARG A 8 17.50 -2.74 0.93
C ARG A 8 16.56 -2.19 2.02
N HIS A 9 15.35 -1.78 1.64
CA HIS A 9 14.39 -1.23 2.58
C HIS A 9 13.89 -2.28 3.58
N GLU A 10 13.45 -3.43 3.07
CA GLU A 10 12.98 -4.53 3.91
C GLU A 10 14.05 -4.98 4.92
N ALA A 11 15.28 -5.25 4.46
CA ALA A 11 16.36 -5.73 5.34
C ALA A 11 16.69 -4.72 6.46
N ALA A 12 16.73 -3.42 6.14
CA ALA A 12 17.02 -2.39 7.14
C ALA A 12 15.84 -2.16 8.10
N THR A 13 14.58 -2.32 7.66
CA THR A 13 13.43 -2.30 8.57
C THR A 13 13.44 -3.51 9.50
N MET A 14 13.71 -4.72 8.99
CA MET A 14 13.83 -5.92 9.83
C MET A 14 14.89 -5.75 10.91
N GLN A 15 16.05 -5.18 10.55
CA GLN A 15 17.10 -4.87 11.52
C GLN A 15 16.65 -3.84 12.55
N PHE A 16 16.00 -2.74 12.12
CA PHE A 16 15.47 -1.72 13.04
C PHE A 16 14.48 -2.34 14.03
N VAL A 17 13.51 -3.12 13.55
CA VAL A 17 12.51 -3.79 14.39
C VAL A 17 13.21 -4.70 15.39
N LYS A 18 14.13 -5.56 14.94
CA LYS A 18 14.89 -6.47 15.81
C LYS A 18 15.65 -5.76 16.92
N GLU A 19 16.23 -4.59 16.63
CA GLU A 19 17.07 -3.84 17.56
C GLU A 19 16.29 -2.92 18.50
N LYS A 20 15.10 -2.44 18.09
CA LYS A 20 14.39 -1.36 18.77
C LYS A 20 13.07 -1.78 19.40
N THR A 21 12.55 -2.96 19.09
CA THR A 21 11.28 -3.47 19.61
C THR A 21 11.48 -4.88 20.18
N ASN A 22 10.44 -5.44 20.82
CA ASN A 22 10.35 -6.86 21.16
C ASN A 22 9.48 -7.64 20.15
N ILE A 23 9.09 -7.02 19.03
CA ILE A 23 8.35 -7.68 17.97
C ILE A 23 9.21 -8.84 17.45
N PRO A 24 8.70 -10.08 17.42
CA PRO A 24 9.47 -11.20 16.94
C PRO A 24 9.67 -11.07 15.43
N VAL A 25 10.91 -10.84 15.00
CA VAL A 25 11.30 -10.79 13.58
C VAL A 25 12.49 -11.72 13.34
N PRO A 26 12.53 -12.47 12.22
CA PRO A 26 13.68 -13.29 11.86
C PRO A 26 14.97 -12.48 11.80
N SER A 27 16.07 -13.08 12.26
CA SER A 27 17.37 -12.43 12.15
C SER A 27 17.84 -12.46 10.68
N VAL A 28 18.18 -11.30 10.11
CA VAL A 28 18.76 -11.23 8.76
C VAL A 28 20.20 -11.76 8.83
N ILE A 29 20.49 -12.84 8.08
CA ILE A 29 21.81 -13.49 8.01
C ILE A 29 22.65 -12.81 6.92
N ALA A 30 22.04 -12.58 5.75
CA ALA A 30 22.66 -11.90 4.63
C ALA A 30 21.57 -11.30 3.73
N TRP A 31 21.89 -10.23 3.02
CA TRP A 31 21.05 -9.72 1.93
C TRP A 31 21.96 -9.11 0.87
N GLY A 32 21.47 -8.96 -0.35
CA GLY A 32 22.26 -8.43 -1.44
C GLY A 32 21.42 -7.91 -2.60
N LEU A 33 22.01 -7.01 -3.36
CA LEU A 33 21.43 -6.40 -4.54
C LEU A 33 21.52 -7.34 -5.74
N GLY A 34 20.71 -7.11 -6.78
CA GLY A 34 20.65 -8.01 -7.93
C GLY A 34 21.96 -8.16 -8.67
N HIS A 35 22.76 -7.08 -8.74
CA HIS A 35 24.10 -7.11 -9.35
C HIS A 35 25.15 -7.80 -8.47
N GLU A 36 24.86 -7.99 -7.18
CA GLU A 36 25.72 -8.70 -6.22
C GLU A 36 25.40 -10.20 -6.19
N ASN A 37 24.25 -10.61 -6.74
CA ASN A 37 23.83 -12.01 -6.79
C ASN A 37 24.56 -12.76 -7.93
N PRO A 38 25.49 -13.70 -7.61
CA PRO A 38 26.28 -14.42 -8.62
C PRO A 38 25.44 -15.34 -9.51
N LEU A 39 24.21 -15.67 -9.10
CA LEU A 39 23.28 -16.50 -9.89
C LEU A 39 22.44 -15.67 -10.85
N GLY A 40 22.50 -14.33 -10.77
CA GLY A 40 21.67 -13.45 -11.59
C GLY A 40 20.17 -13.56 -11.32
N LEU A 41 19.77 -14.05 -10.14
CA LEU A 41 18.36 -14.24 -9.76
C LEU A 41 17.69 -12.97 -9.22
N GLY A 42 18.41 -11.85 -9.20
CA GLY A 42 17.94 -10.60 -8.62
C GLY A 42 18.33 -10.44 -7.14
N PRO A 43 17.84 -9.39 -6.48
CA PRO A 43 18.17 -9.10 -5.09
C PRO A 43 17.57 -10.15 -4.15
N PHE A 44 18.16 -10.32 -2.96
CA PHE A 44 17.80 -11.41 -2.05
C PHE A 44 17.93 -11.03 -0.57
N ILE A 45 17.19 -11.73 0.28
CA ILE A 45 17.36 -11.77 1.74
C ILE A 45 17.48 -13.24 2.16
N ILE A 46 18.48 -13.54 2.99
CA ILE A 46 18.67 -14.79 3.71
C ILE A 46 18.48 -14.47 5.19
N MET A 47 17.56 -15.17 5.82
CA MET A 47 17.17 -14.94 7.21
C MET A 47 17.01 -16.24 7.97
N GLU A 48 16.95 -16.11 9.29
CA GLU A 48 16.65 -17.20 10.22
C GLU A 48 15.34 -17.91 9.84
N TYR A 49 15.35 -19.24 9.80
CA TYR A 49 14.13 -20.03 9.68
C TYR A 49 13.42 -20.06 11.03
N ILE A 50 12.15 -19.64 11.05
CA ILE A 50 11.29 -19.72 12.23
C ILE A 50 10.24 -20.80 11.98
N GLU A 51 10.20 -21.80 12.86
CA GLU A 51 9.15 -22.82 12.85
C GLU A 51 7.83 -22.22 13.34
N GLY A 52 6.77 -22.40 12.55
CA GLY A 52 5.43 -21.91 12.86
C GLY A 52 4.46 -22.08 11.70
N GLU A 53 3.20 -21.76 11.96
CA GLU A 53 2.09 -21.84 11.02
C GLU A 53 1.62 -20.43 10.64
N PRO A 54 1.38 -20.11 9.36
CA PRO A 54 0.84 -18.81 8.95
C PRO A 54 -0.54 -18.55 9.57
N LEU A 55 -0.72 -17.38 10.19
CA LEU A 55 -1.94 -17.06 10.92
C LEU A 55 -3.16 -16.98 9.99
N ASP A 56 -3.01 -16.50 8.76
CA ASP A 56 -4.09 -16.51 7.76
C ASP A 56 -4.62 -17.92 7.47
N THR A 57 -3.73 -18.92 7.51
CA THR A 57 -4.06 -20.32 7.22
C THR A 57 -4.88 -20.94 8.33
N ILE A 58 -4.65 -20.54 9.58
CA ILE A 58 -5.41 -20.99 10.75
C ILE A 58 -6.77 -20.31 10.81
N LEU A 59 -6.83 -19.03 10.40
CA LEU A 59 -8.04 -18.20 10.52
C LEU A 59 -9.01 -18.34 9.34
N ARG A 60 -8.55 -18.75 8.15
CA ARG A 60 -9.42 -18.83 6.97
C ARG A 60 -10.38 -20.02 6.99
N GLN A 61 -11.56 -19.83 6.41
CA GLN A 61 -12.61 -20.86 6.32
C GLN A 61 -12.22 -22.06 5.45
N GLY A 62 -11.39 -21.85 4.42
CA GLY A 62 -11.02 -22.88 3.47
C GLY A 62 -9.81 -22.54 2.63
N THR A 63 -9.45 -23.44 1.72
CA THR A 63 -8.26 -23.31 0.86
C THR A 63 -8.56 -22.68 -0.49
N GLY A 64 -9.85 -22.42 -0.80
CA GLY A 64 -10.26 -21.76 -2.04
C GLY A 64 -9.94 -20.25 -2.04
N PRO A 65 -9.75 -19.61 -3.20
CA PRO A 65 -9.41 -18.18 -3.29
C PRO A 65 -10.43 -17.24 -2.62
N GLU A 66 -11.73 -17.57 -2.67
CA GLU A 66 -12.79 -16.78 -2.03
C GLU A 66 -12.87 -17.05 -0.52
N GLU A 67 -12.69 -18.30 -0.11
CA GLU A 67 -12.74 -18.74 1.29
C GLU A 67 -11.49 -18.30 2.07
N ALA A 68 -10.35 -18.11 1.40
CA ALA A 68 -9.11 -17.64 1.98
C ALA A 68 -9.20 -16.21 2.56
N ARG A 69 -10.24 -15.46 2.18
CA ARG A 69 -10.50 -14.10 2.65
C ARG A 69 -11.60 -14.02 3.70
N THR A 70 -12.12 -15.15 4.15
CA THR A 70 -13.23 -15.23 5.10
C THR A 70 -12.77 -15.91 6.38
N LEU A 71 -13.05 -15.28 7.54
CA LEU A 71 -12.79 -15.87 8.85
C LEU A 71 -13.62 -17.16 9.02
N ARG A 72 -12.98 -18.24 9.49
CA ARG A 72 -13.69 -19.50 9.82
C ARG A 72 -14.77 -19.23 10.87
N LEU A 73 -15.91 -19.91 10.73
CA LEU A 73 -17.12 -19.63 11.51
C LEU A 73 -17.10 -20.22 12.92
N ASP A 74 -16.18 -21.14 13.19
CA ASP A 74 -16.06 -21.89 14.44
C ASP A 74 -14.92 -21.40 15.33
N ILE A 75 -14.31 -20.25 15.01
CA ILE A 75 -13.35 -19.59 15.90
C ILE A 75 -14.06 -19.03 17.12
N SER A 76 -13.48 -19.25 18.31
CA SER A 76 -14.03 -18.72 19.56
C SER A 76 -13.59 -17.27 19.79
N ASP A 77 -14.37 -16.54 20.60
CA ASP A 77 -14.02 -15.16 20.97
C ASP A 77 -12.71 -15.12 21.78
N GLU A 78 -12.43 -16.15 22.58
CA GLU A 78 -11.17 -16.29 23.32
C GLU A 78 -9.95 -16.47 22.38
N GLU A 79 -10.09 -17.24 21.30
CA GLU A 79 -9.03 -17.41 20.30
C GLU A 79 -8.72 -16.07 19.59
N LEU A 80 -9.76 -15.32 19.25
CA LEU A 80 -9.63 -13.97 18.67
C LEU A 80 -8.96 -13.01 19.64
N GLU A 81 -9.34 -13.04 20.92
CA GLU A 81 -8.76 -12.18 21.96
C GLU A 81 -7.26 -12.43 22.13
N ILE A 82 -6.79 -13.70 22.10
CA ILE A 82 -5.37 -14.05 22.15
C ILE A 82 -4.58 -13.40 21.00
N ILE A 83 -5.16 -13.41 19.80
CA ILE A 83 -4.54 -12.81 18.61
C ILE A 83 -4.55 -11.29 18.70
N TYR A 84 -5.69 -10.69 19.02
CA TYR A 84 -5.84 -9.24 19.17
C TYR A 84 -4.88 -8.67 20.19
N ARG A 85 -4.70 -9.34 21.33
CA ARG A 85 -3.82 -8.88 22.38
C ARG A 85 -2.36 -8.79 21.92
N GLN A 86 -1.92 -9.77 21.12
CA GLN A 86 -0.57 -9.76 20.56
C GLN A 86 -0.40 -8.69 19.46
N ILE A 87 -1.40 -8.54 18.59
CA ILE A 87 -1.41 -7.51 17.55
C ILE A 87 -1.42 -6.10 18.17
N ALA A 88 -2.26 -5.87 19.17
CA ALA A 88 -2.29 -4.62 19.94
C ALA A 88 -0.91 -4.32 20.52
N ASN A 89 -0.27 -5.31 21.15
CA ASN A 89 1.07 -5.15 21.68
C ASN A 89 2.11 -4.80 20.59
N ILE A 90 2.02 -5.39 19.39
CA ILE A 90 2.89 -5.04 18.26
C ILE A 90 2.67 -3.59 17.81
N LEU A 91 1.43 -3.17 17.61
CA LEU A 91 1.10 -1.78 17.20
C LEU A 91 1.56 -0.77 18.24
N LEU A 92 1.39 -1.09 19.52
CA LEU A 92 1.85 -0.24 20.62
C LEU A 92 3.38 -0.19 20.73
N GLU A 93 4.09 -1.24 20.33
CA GLU A 93 5.55 -1.18 20.22
C GLU A 93 5.98 -0.33 19.03
N LEU A 94 5.38 -0.49 17.84
CA LEU A 94 5.68 0.37 16.68
C LEU A 94 5.38 1.85 16.96
N SER A 95 4.33 2.13 17.73
CA SER A 95 3.95 3.48 18.12
C SER A 95 4.86 4.11 19.17
N ALA A 96 5.80 3.37 19.76
CA ALA A 96 6.78 3.95 20.68
C ALA A 96 7.89 4.70 19.93
N HIS A 97 8.06 4.47 18.62
CA HIS A 97 9.18 5.00 17.83
C HIS A 97 8.72 6.16 16.96
N THR A 98 9.53 7.22 16.92
CA THR A 98 9.28 8.41 16.11
C THR A 98 10.38 8.63 15.09
N PHE A 99 9.98 9.19 13.95
CA PHE A 99 10.90 9.54 12.87
C PHE A 99 10.77 11.04 12.56
N PRO A 100 11.86 11.70 12.13
CA PRO A 100 11.88 13.14 11.90
C PRO A 100 11.24 13.55 10.56
N ARG A 101 11.07 12.60 9.63
CA ARG A 101 10.53 12.82 8.28
C ARG A 101 9.73 11.59 7.84
N ILE A 102 8.94 11.76 6.79
CA ILE A 102 8.31 10.68 6.03
C ILE A 102 9.28 10.26 4.94
N ASP A 103 9.96 9.16 5.23
CA ASP A 103 11.00 8.54 4.43
C ASP A 103 11.11 7.06 4.84
N PHE A 104 12.14 6.37 4.37
CA PHE A 104 12.38 4.98 4.74
C PHE A 104 12.71 4.75 6.23
N GLY A 105 12.98 5.79 7.02
CA GLY A 105 13.12 5.66 8.48
C GLY A 105 14.45 5.09 8.98
N SER A 106 15.37 4.66 8.13
CA SER A 106 16.65 4.03 8.55
C SER A 106 17.86 4.98 8.64
N GLY A 107 17.66 6.30 8.53
CA GLY A 107 18.75 7.30 8.51
C GLY A 107 19.44 7.48 7.15
N ILE A 108 19.06 6.71 6.13
CA ILE A 108 19.36 6.98 4.72
C ILE A 108 18.16 7.69 4.13
N TYR A 109 18.34 8.90 3.57
CA TYR A 109 17.24 9.70 2.99
C TYR A 109 16.68 9.09 1.70
N SER A 110 16.02 7.93 1.78
CA SER A 110 15.27 7.32 0.69
C SER A 110 13.77 7.62 0.80
N ARG A 111 13.13 7.81 -0.36
CA ARG A 111 11.70 8.07 -0.48
C ARG A 111 10.88 6.93 0.16
N PRO A 112 9.67 7.19 0.68
CA PRO A 112 8.79 6.11 1.07
C PRO A 112 8.47 5.23 -0.15
N LEU A 113 8.48 3.91 0.05
CA LEU A 113 8.05 2.93 -0.95
C LEU A 113 6.70 2.38 -0.49
N THR A 114 5.62 2.89 -1.08
CA THR A 114 4.27 2.45 -0.72
C THR A 114 3.83 1.30 -1.62
N LEU A 115 2.96 0.44 -1.08
CA LEU A 115 2.35 -0.64 -1.85
C LEU A 115 1.56 -0.10 -3.05
N LYS A 116 0.86 1.03 -2.87
CA LYS A 116 0.16 1.77 -3.93
C LYS A 116 1.04 2.04 -5.17
N MET A 117 2.27 2.49 -4.97
CA MET A 117 3.20 2.72 -6.07
C MET A 117 3.57 1.43 -6.81
N ASN A 118 3.66 0.31 -6.09
CA ASN A 118 3.92 -0.99 -6.68
C ASN A 118 2.74 -1.51 -7.48
N GLU A 119 1.52 -1.41 -6.94
CA GLU A 119 0.30 -1.84 -7.60
C GLU A 119 0.06 -1.06 -8.90
N ILE A 120 0.23 0.26 -8.87
CA ILE A 120 0.13 1.10 -10.08
C ILE A 120 1.17 0.69 -11.13
N LYS A 121 2.40 0.38 -10.73
CA LYS A 121 3.44 -0.06 -11.67
C LYS A 121 3.17 -1.45 -12.22
N SER A 122 2.76 -2.39 -11.37
CA SER A 122 2.61 -3.81 -11.71
C SER A 122 1.39 -4.05 -12.58
N HIS A 123 0.29 -3.33 -12.33
CA HIS A 123 -0.96 -3.50 -13.07
C HIS A 123 -1.20 -2.43 -14.12
N GLY A 124 -0.72 -1.21 -13.90
CA GLY A 124 -0.90 -0.09 -14.82
C GLY A 124 0.31 0.20 -15.72
N GLY A 125 1.48 -0.38 -15.44
CA GLY A 125 2.73 -0.11 -16.17
C GLY A 125 3.28 1.30 -15.97
N VAL A 126 2.69 2.10 -15.07
CA VAL A 126 3.07 3.49 -14.82
C VAL A 126 3.94 3.57 -13.56
N SER A 127 5.07 4.27 -13.64
CA SER A 127 5.85 4.62 -12.46
C SER A 127 5.38 5.98 -11.92
N VAL A 128 5.01 6.01 -10.64
CA VAL A 128 4.55 7.20 -9.92
C VAL A 128 5.50 7.57 -8.78
N GLY A 129 5.22 8.65 -8.04
CA GLY A 129 5.93 9.01 -6.79
C GLY A 129 7.43 9.32 -6.95
N GLY A 130 7.78 10.05 -8.01
CA GLY A 130 9.11 10.66 -8.17
C GLY A 130 10.15 9.87 -8.97
N VAL A 131 9.80 8.71 -9.51
CA VAL A 131 10.65 8.01 -10.49
C VAL A 131 10.35 8.57 -11.88
N TYR A 132 11.03 9.65 -12.27
CA TYR A 132 10.96 10.15 -13.65
C TYR A 132 11.92 9.34 -14.53
N PRO A 133 11.45 8.54 -15.50
CA PRO A 133 12.33 7.96 -16.50
C PRO A 133 12.94 9.10 -17.32
N LEU A 134 14.28 9.10 -17.47
CA LEU A 134 15.02 10.07 -18.31
C LEU A 134 14.45 10.20 -19.73
N GLN A 135 13.71 9.21 -20.22
CA GLN A 135 13.10 9.19 -21.54
C GLN A 135 11.98 10.25 -21.74
N LEU A 136 11.30 10.70 -20.67
CA LEU A 136 10.27 11.75 -20.76
C LEU A 136 10.82 13.18 -20.60
N ILE A 137 12.04 13.33 -20.07
CA ILE A 137 12.72 14.64 -19.94
C ILE A 137 13.40 15.07 -21.27
N SER A 138 13.63 14.12 -22.18
CA SER A 138 14.46 14.32 -23.38
C SER A 138 13.80 15.05 -24.58
N LYS A 139 12.61 15.67 -24.45
CA LYS A 139 12.08 16.54 -25.53
C LYS A 139 11.89 18.01 -25.18
N ARG A 140 11.96 18.42 -23.90
CA ARG A 140 11.72 19.82 -23.51
C ARG A 140 12.87 20.53 -22.77
N LEU A 141 13.89 19.82 -22.29
CA LEU A 141 14.90 20.42 -21.41
C LEU A 141 16.36 20.32 -21.88
N ALA A 142 16.61 19.95 -23.14
CA ALA A 142 17.97 19.75 -23.67
C ALA A 142 18.85 21.02 -23.78
N SER A 143 18.44 22.19 -23.25
CA SER A 143 19.19 23.45 -23.44
C SER A 143 19.78 24.10 -22.20
N ARG A 144 19.71 23.52 -20.99
CA ARG A 144 20.36 24.13 -19.82
C ARG A 144 21.01 23.11 -18.88
N HIS A 145 22.34 23.07 -18.95
CA HIS A 145 23.32 22.74 -17.91
C HIS A 145 23.07 21.50 -17.03
N CYS A 146 23.92 20.50 -17.27
CA CYS A 146 24.32 19.38 -16.41
C CYS A 146 23.70 19.30 -15.01
N LEU A 147 22.90 18.25 -14.78
CA LEU A 147 22.77 17.61 -13.47
C LEU A 147 23.05 16.11 -13.64
N PRO A 148 23.84 15.49 -12.73
CA PRO A 148 24.22 14.08 -12.84
C PRO A 148 23.02 13.15 -12.63
N LEU A 149 23.11 11.94 -13.17
CA LEU A 149 22.16 10.85 -12.97
C LEU A 149 21.83 10.68 -11.47
N GLY A 150 20.57 10.90 -11.10
CA GLY A 150 20.09 10.69 -9.73
C GLY A 150 18.58 10.64 -9.69
N HIS A 151 18.02 9.52 -9.21
CA HIS A 151 16.64 9.45 -8.78
C HIS A 151 16.43 10.53 -7.71
N ILE A 152 15.52 11.49 -7.94
CA ILE A 152 15.18 12.46 -6.91
C ILE A 152 14.36 11.71 -5.85
N SER A 153 15.04 11.28 -4.80
CA SER A 153 14.44 10.68 -3.61
C SER A 153 13.65 11.76 -2.86
N LYS A 154 12.34 11.82 -3.09
CA LYS A 154 11.44 12.77 -2.42
C LYS A 154 11.10 12.25 -1.02
N THR A 155 11.55 12.97 0.01
CA THR A 155 11.14 12.78 1.40
C THR A 155 10.25 13.94 1.84
N PHE A 156 9.43 13.74 2.87
CA PHE A 156 8.46 14.75 3.30
C PHE A 156 8.68 15.15 4.75
N SER A 157 8.46 16.43 5.05
CA SER A 157 8.48 16.99 6.40
C SER A 157 7.09 17.37 6.89
N SER A 158 6.04 17.03 6.13
CA SER A 158 4.67 17.17 6.60
C SER A 158 3.72 16.13 6.01
N ALA A 159 2.70 15.75 6.78
CA ALA A 159 1.63 14.85 6.38
C ALA A 159 0.85 15.39 5.18
N THR A 160 0.56 16.70 5.17
CA THR A 160 -0.10 17.39 4.05
C THR A 160 0.68 17.21 2.75
N SER A 161 2.00 17.45 2.77
CA SER A 161 2.83 17.33 1.57
C SER A 161 2.95 15.89 1.07
N TYR A 162 2.96 14.92 2.00
CA TYR A 162 2.94 13.49 1.68
C TYR A 162 1.61 13.07 1.06
N PHE A 163 0.49 13.35 1.72
CA PHE A 163 -0.83 12.97 1.21
C PHE A 163 -1.17 13.66 -0.12
N GLN A 164 -0.76 14.91 -0.31
CA GLN A 164 -0.89 15.59 -1.62
C GLN A 164 -0.07 14.92 -2.72
N ASP A 165 1.10 14.37 -2.39
CA ASP A 165 1.91 13.63 -3.35
C ASP A 165 1.26 12.29 -3.68
N VAL A 166 0.83 11.53 -2.67
CA VAL A 166 0.12 10.26 -2.86
C VAL A 166 -1.15 10.45 -3.69
N ALA A 167 -1.96 11.47 -3.41
CA ALA A 167 -3.14 11.80 -4.22
C ALA A 167 -2.78 12.23 -5.66
N GLU A 168 -1.62 12.86 -5.88
CA GLU A 168 -1.14 13.15 -7.24
C GLU A 168 -0.70 11.88 -7.99
N GLN A 169 -0.35 10.79 -7.30
CA GLN A 169 -0.03 9.52 -7.95
C GLN A 169 -1.22 8.96 -8.72
N ASP A 170 -2.45 9.10 -8.20
CA ASP A 170 -3.68 8.71 -8.91
C ASP A 170 -3.89 9.56 -10.17
N MET A 171 -3.59 10.86 -10.10
CA MET A 171 -3.61 11.74 -11.28
C MET A 171 -2.52 11.40 -12.30
N GLN A 172 -1.32 11.04 -11.85
CA GLN A 172 -0.21 10.62 -12.73
C GLN A 172 -0.59 9.32 -13.45
N HIS A 173 -1.12 8.35 -12.72
CA HIS A 173 -1.63 7.10 -13.26
C HIS A 173 -2.73 7.33 -14.29
N LEU A 174 -3.79 8.06 -13.92
CA LEU A 174 -4.92 8.39 -14.80
C LEU A 174 -4.45 9.10 -16.09
N ARG A 175 -3.42 9.95 -16.02
CA ARG A 175 -2.89 10.64 -17.20
C ARG A 175 -2.00 9.74 -18.06
N ALA A 176 -1.15 8.93 -17.45
CA ALA A 176 -0.09 8.22 -18.15
C ALA A 176 -0.52 6.86 -18.71
N GLN A 177 -1.42 6.13 -18.04
CA GLN A 177 -1.91 4.86 -18.55
C GLN A 177 -2.96 5.13 -19.66
N PRO A 178 -2.77 4.63 -20.89
CA PRO A 178 -3.70 4.90 -22.00
C PRO A 178 -5.11 4.36 -21.78
N ASN A 179 -5.22 3.15 -21.22
CA ASN A 179 -6.47 2.45 -20.95
C ASN A 179 -6.96 2.58 -19.50
N SER A 180 -6.67 3.72 -18.85
CA SER A 180 -7.11 3.98 -17.47
C SER A 180 -8.61 4.32 -17.34
N VAL A 181 -9.31 4.41 -18.47
CA VAL A 181 -10.73 4.80 -18.58
C VAL A 181 -11.44 3.91 -19.60
N ASP A 182 -12.73 3.70 -19.40
CA ASP A 182 -13.56 2.89 -20.32
C ASP A 182 -14.17 3.72 -21.46
N ASP A 183 -14.62 4.94 -21.14
CA ASP A 183 -15.23 5.87 -22.08
C ASP A 183 -15.07 7.33 -21.61
N MET A 184 -15.69 8.27 -22.32
CA MET A 184 -15.61 9.70 -22.04
C MET A 184 -16.29 10.09 -20.71
N GLU A 185 -17.36 9.39 -20.32
CA GLU A 185 -18.05 9.64 -19.06
C GLU A 185 -17.22 9.15 -17.88
N ASP A 186 -16.70 7.93 -17.96
CA ASP A 186 -15.76 7.38 -16.98
C ASP A 186 -14.52 8.26 -16.82
N ALA A 187 -13.95 8.73 -17.95
CA ALA A 187 -12.83 9.67 -17.93
C ALA A 187 -13.16 10.97 -17.19
N ARG A 188 -14.36 11.54 -17.42
CA ARG A 188 -14.80 12.76 -16.73
C ARG A 188 -14.99 12.51 -15.24
N ARG A 189 -15.64 11.41 -14.85
CA ARG A 189 -15.87 11.05 -13.44
C ARG A 189 -14.56 10.86 -12.69
N LYS A 190 -13.63 10.07 -13.25
CA LYS A 190 -12.29 9.84 -12.64
C LYS A 190 -11.45 11.11 -12.54
N TYR A 191 -11.49 11.97 -13.57
CA TYR A 191 -10.74 13.24 -13.53
C TYR A 191 -11.23 14.17 -12.43
N LEU A 192 -12.54 14.37 -12.33
CA LEU A 192 -13.14 15.22 -11.30
C LEU A 192 -12.94 14.61 -9.90
N HIS A 193 -13.15 13.30 -9.76
CA HIS A 193 -12.89 12.59 -8.51
C HIS A 193 -11.47 12.84 -8.00
N ASN A 194 -10.44 12.60 -8.81
CA ASN A 194 -9.05 12.79 -8.38
C ASN A 194 -8.72 14.27 -8.08
N LYS A 195 -9.36 15.22 -8.76
CA LYS A 195 -9.21 16.66 -8.45
C LYS A 195 -9.79 17.00 -7.08
N ILE A 196 -10.97 16.49 -6.77
CA ILE A 196 -11.63 16.69 -5.48
C ILE A 196 -10.86 15.95 -4.38
N PHE A 197 -10.43 14.70 -4.63
CA PHE A 197 -9.63 13.92 -3.69
C PHE A 197 -8.34 14.64 -3.28
N LYS A 198 -7.65 15.27 -4.23
CA LYS A 198 -6.49 16.09 -3.89
C LYS A 198 -6.86 17.34 -3.08
N ALA A 199 -8.00 17.96 -3.36
CA ALA A 199 -8.47 19.17 -2.66
C ALA A 199 -8.95 18.90 -1.22
N ILE A 200 -9.40 17.68 -0.92
CA ILE A 200 -9.87 17.35 0.43
C ILE A 200 -8.75 17.02 1.42
N VAL A 201 -7.52 16.78 0.95
CA VAL A 201 -6.38 16.43 1.82
C VAL A 201 -6.29 17.30 3.08
N PRO A 202 -6.37 18.65 3.02
CA PRO A 202 -6.26 19.48 4.22
C PRO A 202 -7.37 19.27 5.26
N HIS A 203 -8.52 18.69 4.88
CA HIS A 203 -9.61 18.40 5.82
C HIS A 203 -9.31 17.19 6.72
N PHE A 204 -8.44 16.29 6.26
CA PHE A 204 -8.11 15.05 6.97
C PHE A 204 -6.76 15.09 7.66
N VAL A 205 -5.97 16.15 7.45
CA VAL A 205 -4.73 16.37 8.19
C VAL A 205 -5.02 17.12 9.48
N ASP A 206 -4.63 16.53 10.60
CA ASP A 206 -4.62 17.23 11.87
C ASP A 206 -3.42 18.17 11.93
N SER A 207 -3.68 19.47 11.97
CA SER A 207 -2.65 20.51 12.06
C SER A 207 -1.67 20.32 13.22
N LYS A 208 -2.08 19.65 14.31
CA LYS A 208 -1.20 19.32 15.44
C LYS A 208 -0.10 18.33 15.06
N TYR A 209 -0.39 17.42 14.13
CA TYR A 209 0.50 16.33 13.73
C TYR A 209 1.02 16.47 12.29
N ASP A 210 0.72 17.58 11.60
CA ASP A 210 1.14 17.78 10.21
C ASP A 210 2.66 17.67 10.08
N HIS A 211 3.44 18.29 10.97
CA HIS A 211 4.90 18.22 10.95
C HIS A 211 5.50 17.09 11.81
N GLY A 212 4.69 16.09 12.16
CA GLY A 212 5.08 14.93 12.95
C GLY A 212 4.49 14.90 14.37
N PRO A 213 4.85 13.90 15.19
CA PRO A 213 5.84 12.86 14.89
C PRO A 213 5.41 11.94 13.75
N PHE A 214 6.37 11.34 13.03
CA PHE A 214 6.08 10.29 12.05
C PHE A 214 6.30 8.92 12.66
N ARG A 215 5.58 7.89 12.18
CA ARG A 215 5.54 6.54 12.76
C ARG A 215 5.89 5.49 11.73
N LEU A 216 6.55 4.40 12.13
CA LEU A 216 6.77 3.27 11.24
C LEU A 216 5.44 2.58 10.97
N ILE A 217 5.08 2.44 9.70
CA ILE A 217 3.98 1.59 9.24
C ILE A 217 4.50 0.62 8.19
N CYS A 218 3.70 -0.40 7.91
CA CYS A 218 3.92 -1.35 6.82
C CYS A 218 2.61 -1.52 6.06
N ASP A 219 2.59 -1.14 4.78
CA ASP A 219 1.37 -1.21 3.96
C ASP A 219 0.91 -2.68 3.75
N ASP A 220 1.83 -3.66 3.83
CA ASP A 220 1.55 -5.10 3.70
C ASP A 220 1.60 -5.84 5.04
N PHE A 221 1.20 -5.19 6.14
CA PHE A 221 1.15 -5.83 7.47
C PHE A 221 -0.05 -6.78 7.60
N ARG A 222 -0.12 -7.85 6.81
CA ARG A 222 -1.28 -8.76 6.77
C ARG A 222 -1.08 -10.03 7.62
N LEU A 223 -2.19 -10.71 7.95
CA LEU A 223 -2.19 -11.96 8.74
C LEU A 223 -1.33 -13.08 8.13
N GLY A 224 -1.19 -13.13 6.80
CA GLY A 224 -0.33 -14.10 6.12
C GLY A 224 1.17 -13.89 6.35
N ASN A 225 1.55 -12.72 6.88
CA ASN A 225 2.93 -12.35 7.18
C ASN A 225 3.26 -12.57 8.68
N LEU A 226 2.31 -13.12 9.45
CA LEU A 226 2.46 -13.49 10.86
C LEU A 226 2.52 -15.02 11.00
N LEU A 227 3.52 -15.54 11.68
CA LEU A 227 3.60 -16.94 12.08
C LEU A 227 3.18 -17.10 13.54
N VAL A 228 2.40 -18.13 13.84
CA VAL A 228 2.14 -18.59 15.21
C VAL A 228 2.81 -19.93 15.48
N ASN A 229 3.08 -20.23 16.75
CA ASN A 229 3.73 -21.47 17.15
C ASN A 229 2.91 -22.73 16.80
N ASN A 230 1.58 -22.68 16.94
CA ASN A 230 0.64 -23.72 16.52
C ASN A 230 -0.81 -23.20 16.58
N ALA A 231 -1.74 -23.97 16.02
CA ALA A 231 -3.17 -23.66 15.99
C ALA A 231 -3.91 -23.71 17.34
N GLN A 232 -3.28 -24.13 18.44
CA GLN A 232 -3.90 -24.19 19.77
C GLN A 232 -3.50 -23.01 20.66
N ASP A 233 -2.21 -22.67 20.70
CA ASP A 233 -1.66 -21.63 21.57
C ASP A 233 -1.72 -20.24 20.90
N LEU A 234 -1.72 -20.19 19.57
CA LEU A 234 -1.84 -18.97 18.75
C LEU A 234 -0.80 -17.88 19.09
N LYS A 235 0.36 -18.26 19.65
CA LYS A 235 1.40 -17.31 20.02
C LYS A 235 2.16 -16.89 18.77
N ILE A 236 2.16 -15.59 18.45
CA ILE A 236 2.94 -15.02 17.36
C ILE A 236 4.43 -15.21 17.66
N VAL A 237 5.12 -15.92 16.77
CA VAL A 237 6.55 -16.24 16.85
C VAL A 237 7.40 -15.55 15.80
N ALA A 238 6.78 -14.97 14.75
CA ALA A 238 7.46 -14.12 13.80
C ALA A 238 6.51 -13.19 13.02
N VAL A 239 7.01 -12.00 12.70
CA VAL A 239 6.53 -11.11 11.65
C VAL A 239 7.58 -11.14 10.54
N LEU A 240 7.24 -11.75 9.40
CA LEU A 240 8.22 -12.10 8.36
C LEU A 240 8.48 -10.96 7.38
N ASP A 241 7.41 -10.46 6.78
CA ASP A 241 7.46 -9.61 5.60
C ASP A 241 7.29 -8.14 6.02
N TRP A 242 8.39 -7.40 5.93
CA TRP A 242 8.45 -5.96 6.19
C TRP A 242 8.60 -5.16 4.89
N GLU A 243 8.22 -5.75 3.74
CA GLU A 243 8.10 -5.01 2.50
C GLU A 243 7.10 -3.85 2.67
N TRP A 244 7.34 -2.74 1.95
CA TRP A 244 6.47 -1.56 1.99
C TRP A 244 6.39 -0.88 3.37
N ALA A 245 7.40 -1.08 4.21
CA ALA A 245 7.55 -0.35 5.46
C ALA A 245 8.25 1.00 5.27
N TYR A 246 7.73 2.04 5.92
CA TYR A 246 8.29 3.40 5.89
C TYR A 246 7.78 4.23 7.08
N ALA A 247 8.46 5.34 7.38
CA ALA A 247 7.97 6.34 8.30
C ALA A 247 6.84 7.14 7.64
N ALA A 248 5.65 7.16 8.25
CA ALA A 248 4.44 7.75 7.70
C ALA A 248 3.80 8.78 8.66
N PRO A 249 2.82 9.58 8.21
CA PRO A 249 2.01 10.42 9.08
C PRO A 249 1.48 9.67 10.30
N PHE A 250 1.58 10.29 11.48
CA PHE A 250 1.07 9.77 12.75
C PHE A 250 -0.34 9.16 12.62
N GLN A 251 -1.23 9.87 11.94
CA GLN A 251 -2.65 9.54 11.83
C GLN A 251 -2.90 8.20 11.13
N MET A 252 -1.97 7.71 10.31
CA MET A 252 -2.12 6.45 9.58
C MET A 252 -1.96 5.22 10.49
N LEU A 253 -1.01 5.23 11.43
CA LEU A 253 -0.85 4.15 12.41
C LEU A 253 -2.01 4.12 13.43
N TYR A 254 -2.59 5.28 13.69
CA TYR A 254 -3.66 5.49 14.69
C TYR A 254 -5.07 5.42 14.07
N SER A 255 -5.17 4.98 12.81
CA SER A 255 -6.45 4.61 12.20
C SER A 255 -6.61 3.11 12.23
N SER A 256 -7.86 2.66 12.30
CA SER A 256 -8.15 1.23 12.41
C SER A 256 -7.45 0.44 11.27
N PRO A 257 -6.73 -0.66 11.56
CA PRO A 257 -5.88 -1.31 10.56
C PRO A 257 -6.71 -2.11 9.54
N ARG A 258 -6.73 -1.71 8.27
CA ARG A 258 -7.48 -2.35 7.16
C ARG A 258 -7.35 -3.87 7.02
N TRP A 259 -6.28 -4.44 7.56
CA TRP A 259 -5.89 -5.86 7.45
C TRP A 259 -6.25 -6.72 8.67
N LEU A 260 -6.73 -6.10 9.75
CA LEU A 260 -6.80 -6.70 11.08
C LEU A 260 -7.64 -7.98 11.14
N LEU A 261 -8.73 -8.04 10.38
CA LEU A 261 -9.60 -9.20 10.35
C LEU A 261 -10.04 -9.49 8.92
N LEU A 262 -10.19 -10.77 8.63
CA LEU A 262 -10.94 -11.28 7.47
C LEU A 262 -12.46 -10.96 7.58
N LYS A 263 -12.82 -9.88 8.31
CA LYS A 263 -14.13 -9.26 8.52
C LYS A 263 -14.03 -7.77 8.24
N LYS A 264 -15.16 -7.12 7.99
CA LYS A 264 -15.14 -5.73 7.56
C LYS A 264 -14.84 -4.78 8.74
N PRO A 265 -14.24 -3.59 8.49
CA PRO A 265 -13.77 -2.68 9.55
C PRO A 265 -14.75 -2.21 10.63
N PHE A 266 -16.05 -2.40 10.44
CA PHE A 266 -17.11 -2.00 11.37
C PHE A 266 -17.59 -3.16 12.26
N ASP A 267 -16.94 -4.32 12.19
CA ASP A 267 -17.15 -5.47 13.08
C ASP A 267 -16.01 -5.59 14.12
N TRP A 268 -15.26 -4.51 14.40
CA TRP A 268 -13.98 -4.52 15.14
C TRP A 268 -14.07 -3.99 16.58
N ASP A 269 -15.27 -3.83 17.14
CA ASP A 269 -15.44 -3.32 18.51
C ASP A 269 -14.59 -4.12 19.52
N ASP A 270 -14.47 -5.43 19.31
CA ASP A 270 -13.69 -6.33 20.17
C ASP A 270 -12.20 -5.99 20.17
N PHE A 271 -11.61 -5.63 19.03
CA PHE A 271 -10.18 -5.29 18.97
C PHE A 271 -9.88 -3.95 19.65
N ILE A 272 -10.73 -2.94 19.46
CA ILE A 272 -10.52 -1.62 20.06
C ILE A 272 -10.54 -1.73 21.59
N ASN A 273 -11.46 -2.52 22.14
CA ASN A 273 -11.52 -2.81 23.58
C ASN A 273 -10.22 -3.50 24.07
N VAL A 274 -9.77 -4.53 23.36
CA VAL A 274 -8.52 -5.24 23.70
C VAL A 274 -7.30 -4.32 23.61
N LEU A 275 -7.24 -3.45 22.60
CA LEU A 275 -6.17 -2.47 22.45
C LEU A 275 -6.17 -1.48 23.63
N GLU A 276 -7.33 -0.98 24.04
CA GLU A 276 -7.45 -0.09 25.20
C GLU A 276 -6.96 -0.76 26.49
N GLU A 277 -7.31 -2.04 26.72
CA GLU A 277 -6.80 -2.81 27.86
C GLU A 277 -5.26 -2.91 27.85
N GLU A 278 -4.66 -3.21 26.70
CA GLU A 278 -3.21 -3.30 26.57
C GLU A 278 -2.51 -1.94 26.72
N GLU A 279 -3.14 -0.85 26.24
CA GLU A 279 -2.66 0.51 26.46
C GLU A 279 -2.62 0.85 27.96
N GLN A 280 -3.70 0.56 28.68
CA GLN A 280 -3.80 0.83 30.12
C GLN A 280 -2.74 0.07 30.93
N LYS A 281 -2.44 -1.18 30.55
CA LYS A 281 -1.35 -1.97 31.17
C LYS A 281 0.04 -1.35 31.00
N ARG A 282 0.27 -0.60 29.91
CA ARG A 282 1.54 0.08 29.62
C ARG A 282 1.63 1.50 30.19
N ALA A 283 0.52 2.10 30.60
CA ALA A 283 0.37 3.55 30.81
C ALA A 283 0.96 4.10 32.13
N GLU A 284 2.14 3.65 32.57
CA GLU A 284 2.94 4.42 33.52
C GLU A 284 3.65 5.59 32.78
N GLY A 285 2.92 6.70 32.55
CA GLY A 285 3.52 8.03 32.34
C GLY A 285 3.65 8.59 30.90
N LEU A 286 2.92 8.10 29.90
CA LEU A 286 2.96 8.64 28.53
C LEU A 286 1.84 9.67 28.26
N SER A 287 2.21 10.86 27.77
CA SER A 287 1.30 11.94 27.36
C SER A 287 1.02 11.89 25.85
N MET A 288 0.48 10.78 25.38
CA MET A 288 -0.04 10.65 24.00
C MET A 288 -1.54 10.36 24.04
N PRO A 289 -2.33 10.80 23.04
CA PRO A 289 -3.70 10.33 22.91
C PRO A 289 -3.73 8.80 22.77
N SER A 290 -4.71 8.15 23.40
CA SER A 290 -4.92 6.71 23.29
C SER A 290 -5.08 6.31 21.82
N MET A 291 -4.35 5.29 21.40
CA MET A 291 -4.49 4.68 20.08
C MET A 291 -5.88 4.10 19.90
N ALA A 292 -6.42 3.40 20.90
CA ALA A 292 -7.78 2.88 20.84
C ALA A 292 -8.82 3.99 20.60
N THR A 293 -8.72 5.09 21.35
CA THR A 293 -9.60 6.26 21.18
C THR A 293 -9.48 6.85 19.78
N LEU A 294 -8.25 7.07 19.28
CA LEU A 294 -8.04 7.65 17.95
C LEU A 294 -8.49 6.73 16.81
N MET A 295 -8.35 5.41 16.96
CA MET A 295 -8.86 4.44 15.99
C MET A 295 -10.38 4.49 15.91
N ASP A 296 -11.08 4.49 17.05
CA ASP A 296 -12.54 4.65 17.11
C ASP A 296 -13.00 6.00 16.53
N GLU A 297 -12.32 7.10 16.87
CA GLU A 297 -12.61 8.43 16.32
C GLU A 297 -12.41 8.50 14.80
N SER A 298 -11.39 7.82 14.26
CA SER A 298 -11.05 7.86 12.83
C SER A 298 -12.19 7.37 11.92
N MET A 299 -13.04 6.47 12.41
CA MET A 299 -14.24 6.01 11.70
C MET A 299 -15.33 7.08 11.65
N LYS A 300 -15.46 7.85 12.73
CA LYS A 300 -16.53 8.84 12.94
C LYS A 300 -16.23 10.15 12.21
N ASP A 301 -14.97 10.59 12.23
CA ASP A 301 -14.53 11.82 11.58
C ASP A 301 -14.12 11.64 10.11
N GLY A 302 -14.08 10.39 9.64
CA GLY A 302 -13.81 10.03 8.26
C GLY A 302 -12.34 9.85 7.91
N LYS A 303 -11.40 10.03 8.85
CA LYS A 303 -9.97 9.80 8.61
C LYS A 303 -9.66 8.37 8.19
N PHE A 304 -10.35 7.37 8.75
CA PHE A 304 -10.19 5.97 8.31
C PHE A 304 -10.49 5.83 6.81
N TRP A 305 -11.63 6.36 6.35
CA TRP A 305 -12.01 6.30 4.94
C TRP A 305 -11.06 7.09 4.04
N PHE A 306 -10.53 8.22 4.53
CA PHE A 306 -9.51 8.96 3.82
C PHE A 306 -8.20 8.16 3.69
N HIS A 307 -7.73 7.52 4.77
CA HIS A 307 -6.53 6.68 4.71
C HIS A 307 -6.72 5.47 3.81
N GLU A 308 -7.91 4.88 3.76
CA GLU A 308 -8.24 3.82 2.79
C GLU A 308 -8.01 4.28 1.34
N LEU A 309 -8.41 5.51 0.99
CA LEU A 309 -8.15 6.07 -0.34
C LEU A 309 -6.65 6.38 -0.57
N ILE A 310 -5.91 6.72 0.49
CA ILE A 310 -4.46 6.92 0.41
C ILE A 310 -3.75 5.59 0.14
N TYR A 311 -4.18 4.49 0.76
CA TYR A 311 -3.61 3.15 0.54
C TYR A 311 -4.00 2.55 -0.81
N SER A 312 -5.23 2.78 -1.26
CA SER A 312 -5.76 2.15 -2.46
C SER A 312 -5.32 2.83 -3.76
N CYS A 313 -5.31 2.06 -4.86
CA CYS A 313 -5.19 2.54 -6.24
C CYS A 313 -6.34 2.00 -7.09
N PHE A 314 -6.55 2.58 -8.27
CA PHE A 314 -7.65 2.21 -9.18
C PHE A 314 -9.04 2.40 -8.56
N GLU A 315 -9.15 3.27 -7.56
CA GLU A 315 -10.41 3.51 -6.86
C GLU A 315 -11.46 4.12 -7.81
N SER A 316 -12.66 3.57 -7.72
CA SER A 316 -13.82 4.11 -8.42
C SER A 316 -14.37 5.31 -7.66
N PRO A 317 -14.92 6.33 -8.34
CA PRO A 317 -15.76 7.35 -7.71
C PRO A 317 -16.98 6.78 -6.99
N ASP A 318 -17.30 5.50 -7.19
CA ASP A 318 -18.37 4.78 -6.50
C ASP A 318 -17.86 3.87 -5.38
N SER A 319 -16.58 4.01 -4.99
CA SER A 319 -15.99 3.19 -3.93
C SER A 319 -16.64 3.44 -2.57
N ARG A 320 -16.58 2.43 -1.71
CA ARG A 320 -17.14 2.51 -0.37
C ARG A 320 -16.51 3.64 0.45
N ALA A 321 -15.18 3.77 0.41
CA ALA A 321 -14.47 4.80 1.14
C ALA A 321 -14.86 6.20 0.65
N TRP A 322 -14.95 6.39 -0.68
CA TRP A 322 -15.40 7.66 -1.24
C TRP A 322 -16.84 8.00 -0.88
N THR A 323 -17.74 7.00 -0.94
CA THR A 323 -19.15 7.16 -0.57
C THR A 323 -19.28 7.57 0.90
N ALA A 324 -18.49 6.96 1.80
CA ALA A 324 -18.49 7.32 3.21
C ALA A 324 -18.00 8.77 3.44
N ILE A 325 -16.93 9.19 2.76
CA ILE A 325 -16.46 10.57 2.82
C ILE A 325 -17.52 11.55 2.31
N ARG A 326 -18.22 11.24 1.22
CA ARG A 326 -19.30 12.09 0.69
C ARG A 326 -20.48 12.24 1.65
N GLN A 327 -20.80 11.18 2.40
CA GLN A 327 -21.84 11.23 3.43
C GLN A 327 -21.44 12.15 4.60
N LEU A 328 -20.16 12.14 4.98
CA LEU A 328 -19.61 12.99 6.04
C LEU A 328 -19.41 14.44 5.59
N LEU A 329 -19.10 14.67 4.31
CA LEU A 329 -18.86 15.98 3.70
C LEU A 329 -19.79 16.18 2.48
N PRO A 330 -21.08 16.52 2.66
CA PRO A 330 -22.02 16.63 1.54
C PRO A 330 -21.65 17.67 0.48
N SER A 331 -20.91 18.72 0.85
CA SER A 331 -20.45 19.78 -0.05
C SER A 331 -19.05 19.52 -0.65
N ILE A 332 -18.57 18.27 -0.62
CA ILE A 332 -17.21 17.94 -1.07
C ILE A 332 -16.91 18.37 -2.51
N ASP A 333 -17.92 18.33 -3.38
CA ASP A 333 -17.80 18.67 -4.79
C ASP A 333 -17.55 20.17 -5.00
N GLU A 334 -17.89 21.01 -4.01
CA GLU A 334 -17.66 22.46 -4.04
C GLU A 334 -16.21 22.82 -3.67
N LEU A 335 -15.45 21.89 -3.07
CA LEU A 335 -14.08 22.12 -2.61
C LEU A 335 -13.06 22.27 -3.75
N ALA A 336 -13.40 21.79 -4.96
CA ALA A 336 -12.55 21.90 -6.13
C ALA A 336 -13.35 22.43 -7.33
N THR A 337 -13.16 23.69 -7.69
CA THR A 337 -13.65 24.19 -8.98
C THR A 337 -12.66 23.80 -10.08
N VAL A 338 -13.06 22.86 -10.94
CA VAL A 338 -12.27 22.45 -12.10
C VAL A 338 -12.78 23.19 -13.35
N PRO A 339 -11.95 24.02 -14.01
CA PRO A 339 -12.40 24.75 -15.20
C PRO A 339 -12.84 23.79 -16.32
N GLY A 340 -14.02 24.03 -16.89
CA GLY A 340 -14.54 23.24 -18.01
C GLY A 340 -13.55 23.04 -19.17
N PRO A 341 -12.83 24.09 -19.64
CA PRO A 341 -11.82 23.93 -20.68
C PRO A 341 -10.67 22.97 -20.30
N GLU A 342 -10.29 22.91 -19.02
CA GLU A 342 -9.27 21.97 -18.55
C GLU A 342 -9.77 20.53 -18.63
N VAL A 343 -11.03 20.30 -18.22
CA VAL A 343 -11.67 18.98 -18.31
C VAL A 343 -11.74 18.53 -19.76
N GLU A 344 -12.24 19.37 -20.67
CA GLU A 344 -12.37 19.03 -22.09
C GLU A 344 -11.01 18.75 -22.75
N LEU A 345 -9.95 19.50 -22.38
CA LEU A 345 -8.59 19.22 -22.85
C LEU A 345 -8.09 17.84 -22.39
N PHE A 346 -8.35 17.47 -21.13
CA PHE A 346 -8.01 16.15 -20.63
C PHE A 346 -8.81 15.06 -21.36
N LEU A 347 -10.13 15.23 -21.49
CA LEU A 347 -11.01 14.24 -22.11
C LEU A 347 -10.60 13.93 -23.56
N ASN A 348 -10.36 14.97 -24.36
CA ASN A 348 -9.95 14.79 -25.75
C ASN A 348 -8.63 14.02 -25.86
N SER A 349 -7.62 14.41 -25.07
CA SER A 349 -6.32 13.73 -25.03
C SER A 349 -6.44 12.28 -24.56
N LYS A 350 -7.25 12.03 -23.52
CA LYS A 350 -7.44 10.70 -22.96
C LYS A 350 -8.19 9.76 -23.93
N MET A 351 -9.17 10.28 -24.66
CA MET A 351 -9.88 9.50 -25.68
C MET A 351 -9.00 9.16 -26.88
N GLU A 352 -8.12 10.06 -27.29
CA GLU A 352 -7.11 9.76 -28.32
C GLU A 352 -6.18 8.62 -27.86
N GLN A 353 -5.70 8.68 -26.61
CA GLN A 353 -4.87 7.62 -26.02
C GLN A 353 -5.60 6.27 -25.94
N LEU A 354 -6.85 6.24 -25.48
CA LEU A 354 -7.64 5.01 -25.39
C LEU A 354 -7.88 4.41 -26.78
N ASN A 355 -8.21 5.24 -27.78
CA ASN A 355 -8.39 4.78 -29.16
C ASN A 355 -7.11 4.16 -29.72
N GLN A 356 -5.96 4.82 -29.52
CA GLN A 356 -4.66 4.30 -29.95
C GLN A 356 -4.35 2.97 -29.25
N TYR A 357 -4.54 2.89 -27.94
CA TYR A 357 -4.36 1.66 -27.18
C TYR A 357 -5.23 0.52 -27.70
N ASN A 358 -6.51 0.78 -28.00
CA ASN A 358 -7.43 -0.25 -28.49
C ASN A 358 -6.97 -0.82 -29.85
N VAL A 359 -6.41 0.02 -30.73
CA VAL A 359 -5.83 -0.42 -32.01
C VAL A 359 -4.59 -1.29 -31.77
N GLU A 360 -3.66 -0.83 -30.92
CA GLU A 360 -2.43 -1.57 -30.58
C GLU A 360 -2.74 -2.90 -29.90
N TRP A 361 -3.67 -2.90 -28.95
CA TRP A 361 -4.11 -4.09 -28.23
C TRP A 361 -4.79 -5.10 -29.16
N ALA A 362 -5.62 -4.65 -30.10
CA ALA A 362 -6.23 -5.54 -31.09
C ALA A 362 -5.17 -6.26 -31.94
N ALA A 363 -4.15 -5.54 -32.41
CA ALA A 363 -3.04 -6.12 -33.17
C ALA A 363 -2.21 -7.11 -32.33
N MET A 364 -1.88 -6.74 -31.09
CA MET A 364 -1.14 -7.62 -30.17
C MET A 364 -1.94 -8.87 -29.82
N LYS A 365 -3.25 -8.76 -29.60
CA LYS A 365 -4.13 -9.88 -29.30
C LYS A 365 -4.23 -10.86 -30.48
N GLU A 366 -4.27 -10.36 -31.71
CA GLU A 366 -4.21 -11.20 -32.91
C GLU A 366 -2.91 -12.02 -32.97
N GLU A 367 -1.77 -11.39 -32.67
CA GLU A 367 -0.47 -12.06 -32.62
C GLU A 367 -0.41 -13.13 -31.52
N ILE A 368 -0.94 -12.83 -30.33
CA ILE A 368 -1.01 -13.78 -29.21
C ILE A 368 -1.86 -15.00 -29.59
N ASN A 369 -3.06 -14.77 -30.14
CA ASN A 369 -3.96 -15.84 -30.56
C ASN A 369 -3.30 -16.74 -31.63
N LYS A 370 -2.54 -16.15 -32.55
CA LYS A 370 -1.78 -16.90 -33.56
C LYS A 370 -0.70 -17.78 -32.90
N LYS A 371 0.09 -17.22 -31.97
CA LYS A 371 1.12 -17.98 -31.24
C LYS A 371 0.52 -19.10 -30.41
N GLU A 372 -0.63 -18.89 -29.79
CA GLU A 372 -1.34 -19.90 -29.02
C GLU A 372 -1.85 -21.04 -29.92
N ALA A 373 -2.43 -20.70 -31.08
CA ALA A 373 -2.84 -21.69 -32.06
C ALA A 373 -1.66 -22.52 -32.59
N ASP A 374 -0.54 -21.87 -32.91
CA ASP A 374 0.70 -22.54 -33.35
C ASP A 374 1.25 -23.47 -32.26
N PHE A 375 1.24 -23.04 -31.00
CA PHE A 375 1.65 -23.83 -29.84
C PHE A 375 0.76 -25.07 -29.64
N LEU A 376 -0.57 -24.91 -29.69
CA LEU A 376 -1.52 -26.02 -29.58
C LEU A 376 -1.36 -27.02 -30.73
N ALA A 377 -1.13 -26.55 -31.95
CA ALA A 377 -0.88 -27.42 -33.11
C ALA A 377 0.47 -28.17 -32.98
N LEU A 378 1.50 -27.54 -32.41
CA LEU A 378 2.77 -28.21 -32.12
C LEU A 378 2.61 -29.26 -31.02
N LYS A 379 1.94 -28.91 -29.92
CA LYS A 379 1.66 -29.83 -28.80
C LYS A 379 0.95 -31.09 -29.29
N LYS A 380 -0.10 -30.93 -30.10
CA LYS A 380 -0.85 -32.05 -30.67
C LYS A 380 0.03 -32.96 -31.53
N ARG A 381 0.90 -32.41 -32.39
CA ARG A 381 1.83 -33.21 -33.21
C ARG A 381 2.81 -34.00 -32.35
N VAL A 382 3.35 -33.40 -31.29
CA VAL A 382 4.28 -34.07 -30.38
C VAL A 382 3.57 -35.20 -29.62
N GLU A 383 2.31 -35.01 -29.21
CA GLU A 383 1.50 -36.05 -28.57
C GLU A 383 1.15 -37.19 -29.54
N GLU A 384 0.89 -36.89 -30.82
CA GLU A 384 0.64 -37.89 -31.86
C GLU A 384 1.92 -38.67 -32.23
N ASP A 385 3.09 -38.03 -32.27
CA ASP A 385 4.38 -38.69 -32.56
C ASP A 385 4.90 -39.54 -31.37
N ALA A 386 4.39 -39.31 -30.16
CA ALA A 386 4.74 -40.04 -28.95
C ALA A 386 3.82 -41.24 -28.65
N ALA A 387 2.71 -41.38 -29.38
CA ALA A 387 1.74 -42.48 -29.29
C ALA A 387 2.01 -43.55 -30.36
#